data_AF-A0A835S9D4-F1
#
_entry.id   AF-A0A835S9D4-F1
#
_cell.length_a   1.000
_cell.length_b   1.000
_cell.length_c   1.000
_cell.angle_alpha   90.00
_cell.angle_beta   90.00
_cell.angle_gamma   90.00
#
_symmetry.space_group_name_H-M   'P 1'
#
loop_
_entity.id
_entity.type
_entity.pdbx_description
1 polymer ?
#
loop_
_entity_poly.entity_id
_entity_poly.type
_entity_poly.pdbx_seq_one_letter_code
_entity_poly.pdbx_strand_id
1 'polypeptide(L)' 'MVDELVEFSEYDPELADGIRWLDEQAQKKGISFYDMVFEVLYKHDINSKAKNWLNNKN' A
#
# COMPACT_ATOMS: atom_id res chain seq x y z
N MET A 1 9.39 -7.62 -5.42
CA MET A 1 9.87 -6.54 -4.51
C MET A 1 9.20 -5.23 -4.89
N VAL A 2 9.24 -4.17 -4.08
CA VAL A 2 8.63 -2.87 -4.42
C VAL A 2 9.11 -2.34 -5.77
N ASP A 3 10.31 -2.72 -6.21
CA ASP A 3 10.84 -2.47 -7.55
C ASP A 3 9.93 -3.02 -8.66
N GLU A 4 9.33 -4.20 -8.48
CA GLU A 4 8.38 -4.78 -9.44
C GLU A 4 7.11 -3.94 -9.52
N LEU A 5 6.62 -3.35 -8.41
CA LEU A 5 5.46 -2.46 -8.43
C LEU A 5 5.73 -1.21 -9.25
N VAL A 6 6.95 -0.66 -9.17
CA VAL A 6 7.38 0.48 -9.97
C VAL A 6 7.47 0.10 -11.44
N GLU A 7 8.03 -1.08 -11.75
CA GLU A 7 8.12 -1.60 -13.12
C GLU A 7 6.73 -1.87 -13.73
N PHE A 8 5.79 -2.42 -12.96
CA PHE A 8 4.40 -2.63 -13.39
C PHE A 8 3.63 -1.32 -13.60
N SER A 9 3.99 -0.27 -12.84
CA SER A 9 3.32 1.03 -12.98
C SER A 9 3.60 1.72 -14.31
N GLU A 10 4.65 1.33 -15.04
CA GLU A 10 4.88 1.83 -16.40
C GLU A 10 3.80 1.38 -17.39
N TYR A 11 3.12 0.27 -17.10
CA TYR A 11 2.09 -0.33 -17.95
C TYR A 11 0.67 -0.05 -17.47
N ASP A 12 0.51 0.52 -16.27
CA ASP A 12 -0.77 0.84 -15.66
C ASP A 12 -0.78 2.28 -15.11
N PRO A 13 -1.46 3.22 -15.79
CA PRO A 13 -1.52 4.61 -15.37
C PRO A 13 -2.17 4.80 -14.00
N GLU A 14 -3.13 3.95 -13.62
CA GLU A 14 -3.82 4.04 -12.33
C GLU A 14 -2.88 3.61 -11.20
N LEU A 15 -2.07 2.58 -11.44
CA LEU A 15 -1.03 2.15 -10.51
C LEU A 15 0.07 3.21 -10.35
N ALA A 16 0.47 3.87 -11.44
CA ALA A 16 1.45 4.96 -11.40
C ALA A 16 0.98 6.15 -10.56
N ASP A 17 -0.28 6.57 -10.71
CA ASP A 17 -0.88 7.62 -9.87
C ASP A 17 -0.95 7.18 -8.40
N GLY A 18 -1.27 5.91 -8.14
CA GLY A 18 -1.25 5.34 -6.78
C GLY A 18 0.15 5.37 -6.14
N ILE A 19 1.18 5.01 -6.89
CA ILE A 19 2.59 5.05 -6.44
C ILE A 19 3.03 6.49 -6.18
N ARG A 20 2.69 7.43 -7.07
CA ARG A 20 3.01 8.84 -6.88
C ARG A 20 2.35 9.40 -5.62
N TRP A 21 1.09 9.05 -5.38
CA TRP A 21 0.39 9.44 -4.16
C TRP A 21 1.07 8.85 -2.91
N LEU A 22 1.51 7.60 -2.95
CA LEU A 22 2.23 6.97 -1.84
C LEU A 22 3.55 7.69 -1.53
N ASP A 23 4.30 8.09 -2.55
CA ASP A 23 5.54 8.84 -2.38
C ASP A 23 5.31 10.22 -1.75
N GLU A 24 4.29 10.96 -2.22
CA GLU A 24 3.92 12.25 -1.60
C GLU A 24 3.53 12.09 -0.12
N GLN A 25 2.85 11.01 0.24
CA GLN A 25 2.49 10.75 1.62
C GLN A 25 3.68 10.27 2.46
N ALA A 26 4.61 9.53 1.88
CA ALA A 26 5.87 9.14 2.52
C ALA A 26 6.71 10.37 2.87
N GLN A 27 6.86 11.30 1.90
CA GLN A 27 7.55 12.58 2.08
C GLN A 27 6.90 13.43 3.18
N LYS A 28 5.56 13.54 3.20
CA LYS A 28 4.83 14.28 4.25
C LYS A 28 5.06 13.71 5.66
N LYS A 29 5.24 12.39 5.77
CA LYS A 29 5.50 11.70 7.02
C LYS A 29 6.99 11.64 7.39
N GLY A 30 7.89 11.97 6.47
CA GLY A 30 9.33 11.84 6.65
C GLY A 30 9.81 10.38 6.75
N ILE A 31 9.08 9.44 6.14
CA ILE A 31 9.43 8.01 6.09
C ILE A 31 9.84 7.61 4.68
N SER A 32 10.48 6.44 4.53
CA SER A 32 10.83 5.95 3.20
C SER A 32 9.58 5.52 2.43
N PHE A 33 9.64 5.60 1.10
CA PHE A 33 8.59 5.09 0.23
C PHE A 33 8.27 3.61 0.52
N TYR A 34 9.30 2.80 0.76
CA TYR A 34 9.16 1.39 1.13
C TYR A 34 8.36 1.21 2.41
N ASP A 35 8.65 2.00 3.45
CA ASP A 35 7.91 1.96 4.72
C ASP A 35 6.44 2.35 4.52
N MET A 36 6.17 3.29 3.61
CA MET A 36 4.81 3.73 3.30
C MET A 36 4.02 2.67 2.53
N VAL A 37 4.65 2.01 1.54
CA VAL A 37 4.05 0.86 0.84
C VAL A 37 3.74 -0.25 1.85
N PHE A 38 4.67 -0.56 2.75
CA PHE A 38 4.44 -1.53 3.81
C PHE A 38 3.29 -1.13 4.72
N GLU A 39 3.21 0.12 5.20
CA GLU A 39 2.10 0.59 6.03
C GLU A 39 0.74 0.36 5.37
N VAL A 40 0.63 0.64 4.07
CA VAL A 40 -0.63 0.50 3.33
C VAL A 40 -0.98 -0.97 3.12
N LEU A 41 -0.01 -1.80 2.70
CA LEU A 41 -0.21 -3.24 2.55
C LEU A 41 -0.58 -3.89 3.90
N TYR A 42 0.09 -3.50 4.98
CA TYR A 42 -0.15 -4.05 6.31
C TYR A 42 -1.48 -3.57 6.91
N LYS A 43 -1.85 -2.29 6.71
CA LYS A 43 -3.19 -1.80 7.09
C LYS A 43 -4.29 -2.53 6.36
N HIS A 44 -4.11 -2.81 5.06
CA HIS A 44 -5.12 -3.53 4.31
C HIS A 44 -5.28 -4.97 4.82
N ASP A 45 -4.16 -5.64 5.11
CA ASP A 45 -4.15 -7.01 5.62
C ASP A 45 -4.72 -7.12 7.05
N ILE A 46 -4.39 -6.17 7.94
CA ILE A 46 -4.98 -6.10 9.29
C ILE A 46 -6.48 -5.83 9.21
N ASN A 47 -6.93 -4.90 8.37
CA ASN A 47 -8.37 -4.65 8.20
C ASN A 47 -9.09 -5.88 7.63
N SER A 48 -8.48 -6.58 6.69
CA SER A 48 -9.05 -7.81 6.11
C SER A 48 -9.14 -8.91 7.17
N LYS A 49 -8.07 -9.15 7.93
CA LYS A 49 -8.03 -10.12 9.04
C LYS A 49 -8.99 -9.75 10.16
N ALA A 50 -9.10 -8.47 10.54
CA ALA A 50 -10.04 -8.00 11.54
C ALA A 50 -11.49 -8.17 11.09
N LYS A 51 -11.79 -7.88 9.82
CA LYS A 51 -13.13 -8.07 9.22
C LYS A 51 -13.49 -9.55 9.12
N ASN A 52 -12.52 -10.40 8.79
CA ASN A 52 -12.71 -11.85 8.75
C ASN A 52 -12.89 -12.44 10.16
N TRP A 53 -12.16 -11.93 11.16
CA TRP A 53 -12.33 -12.32 12.56
C TRP A 53 -13.67 -11.87 13.15
N LEU A 54 -14.14 -10.66 12.82
CA LEU A 54 -15.48 -10.17 13.18
C LEU A 54 -16.59 -11.04 12.56
N ASN A 55 -16.42 -11.48 11.31
CA ASN A 55 -17.42 -12.30 10.62
C ASN A 55 -17.43 -13.78 11.07
N ASN A 56 -16.31 -14.33 11.56
CA ASN A 56 -16.21 -15.71 12.05
C ASN A 56 -16.63 -15.89 13.52
N LYS A 57 -17.17 -14.85 14.15
CA LYS A 57 -17.65 -14.88 15.54
C LYS A 57 -19.17 -15.11 15.68
N ASN A 58 -19.87 -15.40 14.58
CA ASN A 58 -21.27 -15.84 14.56
C ASN A 58 -21.38 -17.34 14.30
#